data_AF-A0AAJ5F585-F1
#
_entry.id   AF-A0AAJ5F585-F1
#
_cell.length_a   1.000
_cell.length_b   1.000
_cell.length_c   1.000
_cell.angle_alpha   90.00
_cell.angle_beta   90.00
_cell.angle_gamma   90.00
#
_symmetry.space_group_name_H-M   'P 1'
#
loop_
_entity.id
_entity.type
_entity.pdbx_description
1 polymer ?
#
loop_
_entity_poly.entity_id
_entity_poly.type
_entity_poly.pdbx_seq_one_letter_code
_entity_poly.pdbx_strand_id
1 'polypeptide(L)'
;MWRVDQVFLARRGQRIEVTCSLVNDRGGLRNLSIVAPTDDPREALRHAARYVAGKGNVSSARQVRVRWTREQLTTLQDELIRAFELEDDFQEAFEDTLQEVRDRMR
;
A
#
# COMPACT_ATOMS: atom_id res chain seq x y z
N MET A 1 -15.94 4.51 -5.73
CA MET A 1 -15.33 3.41 -4.93
C MET A 1 -13.89 3.81 -4.60
N TRP A 2 -13.22 3.28 -3.57
CA TRP A 2 -11.82 3.67 -3.32
C TRP A 2 -10.84 2.78 -4.11
N ARG A 3 -9.75 3.36 -4.60
CA ARG A 3 -8.63 2.65 -5.24
C ARG A 3 -7.33 3.04 -4.57
N VAL A 4 -6.38 2.11 -4.44
CA VAL A 4 -5.01 2.45 -4.04
C VAL A 4 -4.31 3.13 -5.21
N ASP A 5 -3.85 4.36 -5.02
CA ASP A 5 -3.08 5.10 -6.03
C ASP A 5 -1.57 5.05 -5.76
N GLN A 6 -1.19 5.18 -4.48
CA GLN A 6 0.21 5.20 -4.07
C GLN A 6 0.40 4.44 -2.77
N VAL A 7 1.58 3.88 -2.61
CA VAL A 7 2.03 3.21 -1.39
C VAL A 7 3.38 3.79 -1.00
N PHE A 8 3.50 4.14 0.27
CA PHE A 8 4.68 4.72 0.86
C PHE A 8 5.27 3.77 1.90
N LEU A 9 6.57 3.54 1.83
CA LEU A 9 7.33 2.68 2.74
C LEU A 9 8.23 3.54 3.63
N ALA A 10 8.12 3.38 4.95
CA ALA A 10 9.00 3.98 5.93
C ALA A 10 9.59 2.91 6.84
N ARG A 11 10.89 2.94 7.10
CA ARG A 11 11.49 2.08 8.13
C ARG A 11 11.10 2.61 9.52
N ARG A 12 10.81 1.69 10.44
CA ARG A 12 10.47 1.93 11.85
C ARG A 12 11.20 0.90 12.71
N GLY A 13 12.50 1.12 12.91
CA GLY A 13 13.37 0.10 13.54
C GLY A 13 13.41 -1.18 12.70
N GLN A 14 13.07 -2.32 13.29
CA GLN A 14 12.99 -3.63 12.62
C GLN A 14 11.64 -3.90 11.95
N ARG A 15 10.89 -2.84 11.63
CA ARG A 15 9.57 -2.94 10.99
C ARG A 15 9.48 -1.94 9.84
N ILE A 16 8.55 -2.18 8.95
CA ILE A 16 8.20 -1.24 7.88
C ILE A 16 6.77 -0.76 8.09
N GLU A 17 6.61 0.56 8.14
CA GLU A 17 5.31 1.22 8.03
C GLU A 17 4.97 1.40 6.55
N VAL A 18 3.81 0.89 6.16
CA VAL A 18 3.25 0.98 4.81
C VAL A 18 2.04 1.92 4.86
N THR A 19 2.10 3.02 4.13
CA THR A 19 0.98 3.96 4.00
C THR A 19 0.38 3.89 2.60
N CYS A 20 -0.87 3.45 2.50
CA CYS A 20 -1.64 3.40 1.26
C CYS A 20 -2.44 4.70 1.09
N SER A 21 -2.12 5.48 0.07
CA SER A 21 -2.92 6.62 -0.39
C SER A 21 -4.04 6.12 -1.30
N LEU A 22 -5.27 6.42 -0.90
CA LEU A 22 -6.48 5.98 -1.56
C LEU A 22 -7.19 7.17 -2.17
N VAL A 23 -7.63 6.99 -3.41
CA VAL A 23 -8.39 7.97 -4.18
C VAL A 23 -9.76 7.41 -4.56
N ASN A 24 -10.70 8.28 -4.89
CA ASN A 24 -11.99 7.89 -5.46
C ASN A 24 -12.42 8.86 -6.57
N ASP A 25 -13.44 8.46 -7.33
CA ASP A 25 -13.93 9.19 -8.51
C ASP A 25 -14.59 10.55 -8.17
N ARG A 26 -14.83 10.83 -6.89
CA ARG A 26 -15.37 12.11 -6.39
C ARG A 26 -14.26 13.06 -5.91
N GLY A 27 -13.00 12.76 -6.20
CA GLY A 27 -11.85 13.55 -5.76
C GLY A 27 -11.49 13.37 -4.28
N GLY A 28 -12.05 12.38 -3.61
CA GLY A 28 -11.71 12.09 -2.22
C GLY A 28 -10.31 11.47 -2.09
N LEU A 29 -9.60 11.87 -1.04
CA LEU A 29 -8.27 11.36 -0.70
C LEU A 29 -8.26 10.91 0.77
N ARG A 30 -7.69 9.73 1.05
CA ARG A 30 -7.48 9.23 2.42
C ARG A 30 -6.24 8.35 2.48
N ASN A 31 -5.60 8.30 3.64
CA ASN A 31 -4.47 7.40 3.88
C ASN A 31 -4.87 6.26 4.84
N LEU A 32 -4.31 5.07 4.61
CA LEU A 32 -4.33 3.96 5.56
C LEU A 32 -2.89 3.55 5.86
N SER A 33 -2.50 3.58 7.12
CA SER A 33 -1.15 3.18 7.56
C SER A 33 -1.20 1.86 8.30
N ILE A 34 -0.27 0.95 7.98
CA ILE A 34 -0.12 -0.36 8.56
C ILE A 34 1.35 -0.56 8.91
N VAL A 35 1.66 -0.96 10.14
CA VAL A 35 3.03 -1.36 10.50
C VAL A 35 3.14 -2.87 10.32
N ALA A 36 3.87 -3.30 9.31
CA ALA A 36 4.12 -4.70 9.07
C ALA A 36 5.11 -5.26 10.11
N PRO A 37 4.90 -6.48 10.63
CA PRO A 37 5.78 -7.10 11.63
C PRO A 37 7.04 -7.71 10.99
N THR A 38 7.65 -7.01 10.04
CA THR A 38 8.81 -7.46 9.26
C THR A 38 9.61 -6.25 8.77
N ASP A 39 10.92 -6.43 8.55
CA ASP A 39 11.81 -5.47 7.91
C ASP A 39 12.07 -5.77 6.42
N ASP A 40 11.50 -6.86 5.89
CA ASP A 40 11.46 -7.17 4.47
C ASP A 40 10.34 -6.36 3.77
N PRO A 41 10.67 -5.48 2.81
CA PRO A 41 9.69 -4.67 2.11
C PRO A 41 8.66 -5.47 1.30
N ARG A 42 9.04 -6.62 0.73
CA ARG A 42 8.09 -7.43 -0.06
C ARG A 42 7.02 -8.02 0.84
N GLU A 43 7.44 -8.62 1.95
CA GLU A 43 6.52 -9.16 2.95
C GLU A 43 5.69 -8.06 3.62
N ALA A 44 6.26 -6.87 3.85
CA ALA A 44 5.52 -5.72 4.36
C ALA A 44 4.39 -5.28 3.41
N LEU A 45 4.69 -5.21 2.10
CA LEU A 45 3.72 -4.85 1.08
C LEU A 45 2.62 -5.89 0.96
N ARG A 46 2.96 -7.19 0.93
CA ARG A 46 1.99 -8.29 0.88
C ARG A 46 1.07 -8.26 2.11
N HIS A 47 1.63 -8.02 3.29
CA HIS A 47 0.86 -7.87 4.52
C HIS A 47 -0.14 -6.70 4.43
N ALA A 48 0.33 -5.52 4.00
CA ALA A 48 -0.52 -4.34 3.86
C ALA A 48 -1.59 -4.53 2.77
N ALA A 49 -1.23 -5.09 1.62
CA ALA A 49 -2.13 -5.37 0.51
C ALA A 49 -3.30 -6.26 0.93
N ARG A 50 -3.02 -7.38 1.62
CA ARG A 50 -4.04 -8.28 2.17
C ARG A 50 -4.98 -7.56 3.14
N TYR A 51 -4.43 -6.77 4.06
CA TYR A 51 -5.23 -6.00 5.02
C TYR A 51 -6.15 -4.98 4.34
N VAL A 52 -5.64 -4.23 3.36
CA VAL A 52 -6.41 -3.19 2.67
C VAL A 52 -7.49 -3.80 1.76
N ALA A 53 -7.18 -4.87 1.03
CA ALA A 53 -8.17 -5.60 0.22
C ALA A 53 -9.29 -6.17 1.10
N GLY A 54 -8.94 -6.72 2.27
CA GLY A 54 -9.90 -7.27 3.24
C GLY A 54 -10.86 -6.26 3.87
N LYS A 55 -10.62 -4.94 3.75
CA LYS A 55 -11.55 -3.90 4.29
C LYS A 55 -12.88 -3.81 3.52
N GLY A 56 -12.97 -4.38 2.32
CA GLY A 56 -14.21 -4.43 1.53
C GLY A 56 -14.67 -3.11 0.89
N ASN A 57 -13.95 -2.00 1.09
CA ASN A 57 -14.29 -0.69 0.50
C ASN A 57 -13.23 -0.15 -0.48
N VAL A 58 -12.20 -0.94 -0.78
CA VAL A 58 -11.17 -0.66 -1.78
C VAL A 58 -11.27 -1.68 -2.89
N SER A 59 -11.37 -1.23 -4.14
CA SER A 59 -11.79 -2.06 -5.27
C SER A 59 -10.69 -2.42 -6.26
N SER A 60 -9.52 -1.80 -6.16
CA SER A 60 -8.35 -2.13 -6.97
C SER A 60 -7.08 -1.46 -6.42
N ALA A 61 -5.94 -2.01 -6.78
CA ALA A 61 -4.62 -1.42 -6.65
C ALA A 61 -3.87 -1.38 -8.01
N ARG A 62 -4.59 -1.44 -9.14
CA ARG A 62 -3.98 -1.38 -10.46
C ARG A 62 -3.18 -0.09 -10.64
N GLN A 63 -1.97 -0.24 -11.19
CA GLN A 63 -1.02 0.84 -11.46
C GLN A 63 -0.62 1.62 -10.18
N VAL A 64 -0.66 0.94 -9.04
CA VAL A 64 -0.15 1.50 -7.78
C VAL A 64 1.32 1.87 -7.93
N ARG A 65 1.70 3.01 -7.35
CA ARG A 65 3.09 3.45 -7.31
C ARG A 65 3.65 3.21 -5.92
N VAL A 66 4.75 2.48 -5.81
CA VAL A 66 5.42 2.20 -4.53
C VAL A 66 6.63 3.11 -4.38
N ARG A 67 6.76 3.76 -3.23
CA ARG A 67 7.81 4.74 -2.96
C ARG A 67 8.35 4.60 -1.54
N TRP A 68 9.66 4.70 -1.37
CA TRP A 68 10.26 4.89 -0.05
C TRP A 68 10.17 6.35 0.37
N THR A 69 9.68 6.58 1.58
CA THR A 69 9.83 7.86 2.28
C THR A 69 11.19 7.82 2.98
N ARG A 70 12.09 8.74 2.64
CA ARG A 70 13.32 8.91 3.41
C ARG A 70 12.99 9.31 4.86
N GLU A 71 13.76 8.83 5.83
CA GLU A 71 13.76 9.40 7.18
C GLU A 71 14.27 10.84 7.07
N GLN A 72 13.36 11.81 6.99
CA GLN A 72 13.71 13.21 6.95
C GLN A 72 13.61 13.82 8.34
N LEU A 73 14.77 14.24 8.86
CA LEU A 73 14.87 15.10 10.03
C LEU A 73 14.40 16.54 9.76
N THR A 74 14.13 16.94 8.50
CA THR A 74 13.69 18.30 8.14
C THR A 74 12.85 18.36 6.85
N THR A 75 11.54 18.57 7.01
CA THR A 75 10.60 19.43 6.23
C THR A 75 10.73 19.64 4.70
N LEU A 76 11.22 18.69 3.89
CA LEU A 76 11.10 18.77 2.43
C LEU A 76 10.54 17.48 1.85
N GLN A 77 9.27 17.46 1.47
CA GLN A 77 8.53 16.33 0.87
C GLN A 77 9.17 15.60 -0.34
N ASP A 78 10.37 15.99 -0.78
CA ASP A 78 10.73 15.94 -2.21
C ASP A 78 11.69 14.83 -2.66
N GLU A 79 12.11 13.90 -1.81
CA GLU A 79 12.89 12.74 -2.28
C GLU A 79 12.20 11.42 -1.97
N LEU A 80 11.09 11.19 -2.66
CA LEU A 80 10.46 9.89 -2.76
C LEU A 80 11.21 9.03 -3.78
N ILE A 81 11.76 7.90 -3.32
CA ILE A 81 12.45 6.96 -4.20
C ILE A 81 11.43 5.92 -4.68
N ARG A 82 11.12 5.91 -5.98
CA ARG A 82 10.21 4.93 -6.57
C ARG A 82 10.87 3.54 -6.58
N ALA A 83 10.17 2.55 -6.03
CA ALA A 83 10.61 1.16 -5.96
C ALA A 83 9.80 0.35 -6.97
N PHE A 84 10.23 0.39 -8.23
CA PHE A 84 9.51 -0.25 -9.35
C PHE A 84 9.38 -1.76 -9.15
N GLU A 85 10.42 -2.39 -8.62
CA GLU A 85 10.52 -3.82 -8.34
C GLU A 85 9.54 -4.31 -7.27
N LEU A 86 8.90 -3.40 -6.55
CA LEU A 86 7.96 -3.68 -5.48
C LEU A 86 6.49 -3.40 -5.86
N GLU A 87 6.25 -2.74 -7.00
CA GLU A 87 4.89 -2.38 -7.43
C GLU A 87 4.04 -3.62 -7.70
N ASP A 88 4.63 -4.62 -8.36
CA ASP A 88 3.98 -5.89 -8.68
C ASP A 88 3.66 -6.69 -7.40
N ASP A 89 4.58 -6.74 -6.42
CA ASP A 89 4.36 -7.45 -5.15
C ASP A 89 3.12 -6.93 -4.40
N PHE A 90 2.89 -5.62 -4.41
CA PHE A 90 1.70 -5.05 -3.79
C PHE A 90 0.45 -5.30 -4.63
N GLN A 91 0.53 -5.06 -5.94
CA GLN A 91 -0.62 -5.17 -6.84
C GLN A 91 -1.14 -6.61 -6.88
N GLU A 92 -0.26 -7.60 -7.09
CA GLU A 92 -0.63 -9.01 -7.15
C GLU A 92 -1.29 -9.45 -5.83
N ALA A 93 -0.62 -9.23 -4.70
CA ALA A 93 -1.15 -9.61 -3.40
C ALA A 93 -2.51 -8.96 -3.09
N PHE A 94 -2.71 -7.71 -3.53
CA PHE A 94 -3.97 -7.00 -3.33
C PHE A 94 -5.09 -7.62 -4.18
N GLU A 95 -4.85 -7.78 -5.48
CA GLU A 95 -5.87 -8.24 -6.43
C GLU A 95 -6.23 -9.72 -6.19
N ASP A 96 -5.25 -10.57 -5.84
CA ASP A 96 -5.48 -11.96 -5.43
C ASP A 96 -6.37 -12.02 -4.19
N THR A 97 -6.05 -11.24 -3.15
CA THR A 97 -6.85 -11.20 -1.92
C THR A 97 -8.26 -10.68 -2.20
N LEU A 98 -8.40 -9.67 -3.06
CA LEU A 98 -9.71 -9.13 -3.42
C LEU A 98 -10.55 -10.17 -4.16
N GLN A 99 -9.95 -10.98 -5.02
CA GLN A 99 -10.62 -12.08 -5.70
C GLN A 99 -11.07 -13.14 -4.69
N GLU A 100 -10.19 -13.57 -3.77
CA GLU A 100 -10.56 -14.51 -2.70
C GLU A 100 -11.73 -14.01 -1.84
N VAL A 101 -11.72 -12.73 -1.47
CA VAL A 101 -12.79 -12.11 -0.67
C VAL A 101 -14.11 -12.13 -1.45
N ARG A 102 -14.08 -11.81 -2.75
CA ARG A 102 -15.27 -11.87 -3.62
C ARG A 102 -15.81 -13.28 -3.76
N ASP A 103 -14.93 -14.27 -3.93
CA ASP A 103 -15.33 -15.67 -4.09
C ASP A 103 -15.99 -16.23 -2.82
N ARG A 104 -15.58 -15.78 -1.63
CA ARG A 104 -16.22 -16.17 -0.35
C ARG A 104 -17.58 -15.53 -0.11
N MET A 105 -17.90 -14.43 -0.78
CA MET A 105 -19.18 -13.71 -0.64
C MET A 105 -20.25 -14.21 -1.62
N ARG A 106 -19.89 -15.10 -2.54
CA ARG A 106 -20.78 -15.70 -3.53
C ARG A 106 -21.41 -17.00 -3.02
#